data_AF-A0A2A4J2U3-F1
#
_entry.id   AF-A0A2A4J2U3-F1
#
_cell.length_a   1.000
_cell.length_b   1.000
_cell.length_c   1.000
_cell.angle_alpha   90.00
_cell.angle_beta   90.00
_cell.angle_gamma   90.00
#
_symmetry.space_group_name_H-M   'P 1'
#
loop_
_entity.id
_entity.type
_entity.pdbx_description
1 polymer ?
#
loop_
_entity_poly.entity_id
_entity_poly.type
_entity_poly.pdbx_seq_one_letter_code
_entity_poly.pdbx_strand_id
1 'polypeptide(L)'
;MTKPEFTPLNFELALKNNLTMEFDADILIGKTDNIHLKVDGKRSEMYKEMLLNDPLGKECLQDISKNNLYQKACYKMLLKAHAPDYFKGTLSYKDLKNTDEAFIFNLYELLESWYDWEKEEDVYKTVDDGKLEIEAQAFYYENYINYKFTSKFGEVSLNNVEGMSYYPYAMSFYAPLSSWELARNWFTGYQNLPFCAVDNNKVWTFSGRSYEYNMTGSWHVVMVDEAKDFGNELLILAKRPEQEQAEVHITYKTRTGKTLEIILTPKTYQVISNAKEICEDGVSIYYDDVAEQPLVEYYSIRGGFDEIQVFSINNGAIRLIFDNHRLVLFTDDHRSTTRGLCGQSTTEIRDDFMTPYGLVDAPQLYGASFALDGEDADPKTEELKKEAKLKAYQPVIKYTNILRSDAQWSKVANESIKKQ
;
A
#
# COMPACT_ATOMS: atom_id res chain seq x y z
N MET A 1 18.09 -9.04 -5.28
CA MET A 1 17.48 -7.74 -4.91
C MET A 1 17.84 -7.43 -3.48
N THR A 2 18.78 -6.53 -3.26
CA THR A 2 19.06 -5.99 -1.91
C THR A 2 17.92 -5.02 -1.60
N LYS A 3 16.96 -5.45 -0.76
CA LYS A 3 15.91 -4.56 -0.27
C LYS A 3 16.59 -3.40 0.50
N PRO A 4 16.14 -2.15 0.36
CA PRO A 4 16.71 -1.07 1.16
C PRO A 4 16.54 -1.39 2.64
N GLU A 5 17.65 -1.40 3.40
CA GLU A 5 17.65 -1.69 4.85
C GLU A 5 16.79 -0.70 5.65
N PHE A 6 16.48 0.47 5.06
CA PHE A 6 15.72 1.55 5.65
C PHE A 6 14.52 1.91 4.75
N THR A 7 13.30 1.63 5.22
CA THR A 7 12.05 1.94 4.50
C THR A 7 11.14 2.77 5.40
N PRO A 8 11.29 4.12 5.41
CA PRO A 8 10.48 4.98 6.26
C PRO A 8 9.01 4.88 5.88
N LEU A 9 8.13 4.68 6.87
CA LEU A 9 6.67 4.63 6.68
C LEU A 9 5.96 5.95 7.02
N ASN A 10 6.70 7.04 6.86
CA ASN A 10 6.28 8.42 7.07
C ASN A 10 6.78 9.24 5.86
N PHE A 11 5.87 9.97 5.22
CA PHE A 11 6.19 10.72 4.00
C PHE A 11 7.26 11.80 4.21
N GLU A 12 7.22 12.53 5.33
CA GLU A 12 8.21 13.55 5.64
C GLU A 12 9.61 12.92 5.85
N LEU A 13 9.69 11.81 6.56
CA LEU A 13 10.95 11.08 6.74
C LEU A 13 11.44 10.46 5.43
N ALA A 14 10.53 9.94 4.60
CA ALA A 14 10.86 9.42 3.27
C ALA A 14 11.48 10.50 2.37
N LEU A 15 11.00 11.74 2.43
CA LEU A 15 11.56 12.87 1.68
C LEU A 15 12.93 13.33 2.21
N LYS A 16 13.16 13.24 3.52
CA LYS A 16 14.46 13.57 4.14
C LYS A 16 15.52 12.51 3.87
N ASN A 17 15.11 11.25 3.72
CA ASN A 17 16.02 10.18 3.38
C ASN A 17 16.44 10.25 1.91
N ASN A 18 17.73 10.03 1.65
CA ASN A 18 18.22 9.86 0.29
C ASN A 18 17.88 8.45 -0.16
N LEU A 19 16.80 8.31 -0.93
CA LEU A 19 16.46 7.04 -1.55
C LEU A 19 17.53 6.69 -2.57
N THR A 20 18.30 5.64 -2.28
CA THR A 20 19.25 5.00 -3.18
C THR A 20 18.94 3.52 -3.23
N MET A 21 18.82 2.98 -4.44
CA MET A 21 18.63 1.56 -4.68
C MET A 21 19.78 1.04 -5.53
N GLU A 22 20.23 -0.18 -5.25
CA GLU A 22 21.22 -0.89 -6.05
C GLU A 22 20.61 -2.23 -6.47
N PHE A 23 20.64 -2.51 -7.76
CA PHE A 23 20.24 -3.78 -8.35
C PHE A 23 21.45 -4.38 -9.05
N ASP A 24 21.74 -5.63 -8.72
CA ASP A 24 22.82 -6.40 -9.30
C ASP A 24 22.26 -7.77 -9.69
N ALA A 25 22.41 -8.13 -10.96
CA ALA A 25 21.94 -9.39 -11.51
C ALA A 25 22.90 -9.94 -12.56
N ASP A 26 23.21 -11.23 -12.43
CA ASP A 26 23.88 -12.03 -13.45
C ASP A 26 22.84 -12.88 -14.21
N ILE A 27 22.81 -12.74 -15.53
CA ILE A 27 21.93 -13.48 -16.43
C ILE A 27 22.79 -14.39 -17.30
N LEU A 28 22.67 -15.70 -17.09
CA LEU A 28 23.35 -16.71 -17.91
C LEU A 28 22.55 -16.98 -19.18
N ILE A 29 23.20 -16.81 -20.34
CA ILE A 29 22.64 -17.14 -21.65
C ILE A 29 23.40 -18.34 -22.22
N GLY A 30 22.68 -19.44 -22.47
CA GLY A 30 23.28 -20.67 -22.99
C GLY A 30 24.22 -21.34 -21.98
N LYS A 31 25.40 -21.79 -22.44
CA LYS A 31 26.36 -22.55 -21.62
C LYS A 31 27.55 -21.72 -21.11
N THR A 32 27.82 -20.57 -21.71
CA THR A 32 29.06 -19.81 -21.46
C THR A 32 28.87 -18.30 -21.37
N ASP A 33 27.76 -17.77 -21.87
CA ASP A 33 27.60 -16.32 -22.00
C ASP A 33 26.95 -15.78 -20.73
N ASN A 34 27.50 -14.68 -20.21
CA ASN A 34 27.00 -14.02 -19.02
C ASN A 34 26.76 -12.55 -19.34
N ILE A 35 25.57 -12.07 -18.99
CA ILE A 35 25.20 -10.66 -18.96
C ILE A 35 25.13 -10.24 -17.50
N HIS A 36 25.99 -9.32 -17.11
CA HIS A 36 25.98 -8.72 -15.79
C HIS A 36 25.32 -7.34 -15.86
N LEU A 37 24.23 -7.14 -15.10
CA LEU A 37 23.48 -5.90 -15.04
C LEU A 37 23.61 -5.30 -13.64
N LYS A 38 24.20 -4.10 -13.58
CA LYS A 38 24.19 -3.27 -12.37
C LYS A 38 23.35 -2.01 -12.63
N VAL A 39 22.42 -1.69 -11.74
CA VAL A 39 21.55 -0.50 -11.85
C VAL A 39 21.47 0.20 -10.51
N ASP A 40 21.74 1.49 -10.51
CA ASP A 40 21.55 2.39 -9.38
C ASP A 40 20.34 3.29 -9.66
N GLY A 41 19.43 3.40 -8.69
CA GLY A 41 18.27 4.29 -8.77
C GLY A 41 18.29 5.29 -7.63
N LYS A 42 17.83 6.52 -7.89
CA LYS A 42 17.72 7.57 -6.88
C LYS A 42 16.54 8.49 -7.11
N ARG A 43 16.16 9.18 -6.04
CA ARG A 43 15.20 10.29 -6.10
C ARG A 43 15.93 11.62 -6.31
N SER A 44 15.54 12.40 -7.32
CA SER A 44 16.09 13.73 -7.57
C SER A 44 15.52 14.77 -6.61
N GLU A 45 16.27 15.87 -6.39
CA GLU A 45 15.76 17.00 -5.60
C GLU A 45 14.59 17.70 -6.29
N MET A 46 14.57 17.76 -7.63
CA MET A 46 13.45 18.30 -8.40
C MET A 46 12.16 17.52 -8.14
N TYR A 47 12.20 16.18 -8.21
CA TYR A 47 11.02 15.36 -7.94
C TYR A 47 10.58 15.48 -6.48
N LYS A 48 11.51 15.55 -5.53
CA LYS A 48 11.20 15.84 -4.11
C LYS A 48 10.49 17.19 -3.93
N GLU A 49 10.92 18.25 -4.61
CA GLU A 49 10.24 19.55 -4.59
C GLU A 49 8.83 19.47 -5.19
N MET A 50 8.64 18.71 -6.26
CA MET A 50 7.31 18.47 -6.84
C MET A 50 6.39 17.75 -5.84
N LEU A 51 6.89 16.71 -5.15
CA LEU A 51 6.14 15.98 -4.13
C LEU A 51 5.73 16.88 -2.95
N LEU A 52 6.59 17.81 -2.52
CA LEU A 52 6.28 18.79 -1.47
C LEU A 52 5.22 19.81 -1.91
N ASN A 53 5.19 20.14 -3.20
CA ASN A 53 4.25 21.11 -3.76
C ASN A 53 2.89 20.51 -4.18
N ASP A 54 2.83 19.18 -4.34
CA ASP A 54 1.61 18.42 -4.62
C ASP A 54 0.51 18.73 -3.57
N PRO A 55 -0.74 18.99 -3.99
CA PRO A 55 -1.86 19.18 -3.05
C PRO A 55 -2.00 18.05 -2.03
N LEU A 56 -1.81 16.79 -2.43
CA LEU A 56 -1.84 15.63 -1.53
C LEU A 56 -0.61 15.59 -0.61
N GLY A 57 0.54 16.08 -1.09
CA GLY A 57 1.74 16.26 -0.27
C GLY A 57 1.49 17.23 0.87
N LYS A 58 0.88 18.38 0.57
CA LYS A 58 0.50 19.41 1.55
C LYS A 58 -0.53 18.89 2.56
N GLU A 59 -1.56 18.19 2.07
CA GLU A 59 -2.56 17.54 2.93
C GLU A 59 -1.90 16.51 3.87
N CYS A 60 -1.01 15.67 3.34
CA CYS A 60 -0.29 14.71 4.18
C CYS A 60 0.56 15.39 5.25
N LEU A 61 1.30 16.46 4.92
CA LEU A 61 2.10 17.19 5.92
C LEU A 61 1.22 17.80 7.03
N GLN A 62 0.00 18.23 6.70
CA GLN A 62 -0.97 18.67 7.71
C GLN A 62 -1.44 17.52 8.60
N ASP A 63 -1.70 16.34 8.03
CA ASP A 63 -2.07 15.15 8.79
C ASP A 63 -0.92 14.66 9.68
N ILE A 64 0.32 14.67 9.18
CA ILE A 64 1.54 14.35 9.94
C ILE A 64 1.71 15.29 11.13
N SER A 65 1.40 16.59 10.99
CA SER A 65 1.47 17.55 12.11
C SER A 65 0.51 17.22 13.27
N LYS A 66 -0.50 16.37 13.01
CA LYS A 66 -1.46 15.85 13.99
C LYS A 66 -1.18 14.39 14.36
N ASN A 67 -0.03 13.86 13.94
CA ASN A 67 0.40 12.48 14.12
C ASN A 67 -0.53 11.46 13.42
N ASN A 68 -1.06 11.82 12.24
CA ASN A 68 -1.73 10.87 11.35
C ASN A 68 -0.85 10.63 10.14
N LEU A 69 -0.30 9.42 10.04
CA LEU A 69 0.81 9.15 9.15
C LEU A 69 0.41 8.31 7.94
N TYR A 70 -0.81 7.76 7.91
CA TYR A 70 -1.22 6.77 6.90
C TYR A 70 -2.64 6.97 6.36
N GLN A 71 -3.18 8.19 6.45
CA GLN A 71 -4.37 8.56 5.71
C GLN A 71 -4.13 8.48 4.19
N LYS A 72 -5.19 8.50 3.37
CA LYS A 72 -5.10 8.32 1.91
C LYS A 72 -4.07 9.22 1.23
N ALA A 73 -4.03 10.51 1.57
CA ALA A 73 -3.05 11.45 1.02
C ALA A 73 -1.62 11.00 1.38
N CYS A 74 -1.37 10.69 2.66
CA CYS A 74 -0.08 10.20 3.10
C CYS A 74 0.33 8.88 2.47
N TYR A 75 -0.56 7.89 2.39
CA TYR A 75 -0.24 6.61 1.76
C TYR A 75 0.17 6.81 0.29
N LYS A 76 -0.59 7.59 -0.48
CA LYS A 76 -0.26 7.87 -1.89
C LYS A 76 1.08 8.58 -2.05
N MET A 77 1.32 9.60 -1.23
CA MET A 77 2.54 10.40 -1.31
C MET A 77 3.76 9.65 -0.80
N LEU A 78 3.58 8.78 0.20
CA LEU A 78 4.61 7.86 0.69
C LEU A 78 5.05 6.90 -0.41
N LEU A 79 4.12 6.27 -1.14
CA LEU A 79 4.47 5.41 -2.28
C LEU A 79 5.24 6.18 -3.36
N LYS A 80 4.76 7.37 -3.74
CA LYS A 80 5.45 8.23 -4.70
C LYS A 80 6.86 8.63 -4.23
N ALA A 81 7.04 8.89 -2.94
CA ALA A 81 8.34 9.23 -2.36
C ALA A 81 9.32 8.05 -2.39
N HIS A 82 8.83 6.81 -2.37
CA HIS A 82 9.64 5.60 -2.50
C HIS A 82 9.92 5.19 -3.95
N ALA A 83 9.47 5.98 -4.93
CA ALA A 83 9.78 5.78 -6.33
C ALA A 83 11.04 6.58 -6.71
N PRO A 84 12.09 5.94 -7.22
CA PRO A 84 13.18 6.65 -7.89
C PRO A 84 12.67 7.22 -9.21
N ASP A 85 13.12 8.42 -9.56
CA ASP A 85 12.87 9.05 -10.85
C ASP A 85 14.12 9.09 -11.74
N TYR A 86 15.28 8.78 -11.18
CA TYR A 86 16.52 8.65 -11.95
C TYR A 86 17.12 7.26 -11.79
N PHE A 87 17.51 6.65 -12.90
CA PHE A 87 18.19 5.37 -12.96
C PHE A 87 19.47 5.52 -13.80
N LYS A 88 20.54 4.89 -13.34
CA LYS A 88 21.78 4.73 -14.09
C LYS A 88 22.26 3.30 -13.93
N GLY A 89 22.46 2.60 -15.03
CA GLY A 89 22.92 1.23 -15.04
C GLY A 89 24.03 0.98 -16.04
N THR A 90 24.73 -0.12 -15.81
CA THR A 90 25.74 -0.65 -16.71
C THR A 90 25.44 -2.12 -16.96
N LEU A 91 25.26 -2.45 -18.22
CA LEU A 91 25.15 -3.80 -18.73
C LEU A 91 26.51 -4.22 -19.28
N SER A 92 27.10 -5.26 -18.74
CA SER A 92 28.37 -5.84 -19.20
C SER A 92 28.13 -7.22 -19.79
N TYR A 93 28.73 -7.51 -20.94
CA TYR A 93 28.57 -8.79 -21.63
C TYR A 93 29.90 -9.21 -22.30
N LYS A 94 30.11 -10.51 -22.47
CA LYS A 94 31.31 -11.07 -23.14
C LYS A 94 30.93 -11.74 -24.45
N ASP A 95 31.59 -11.33 -25.54
CA ASP A 95 31.58 -11.99 -26.85
C ASP A 95 30.20 -12.50 -27.31
N LEU A 96 29.21 -11.61 -27.39
CA LEU A 96 27.95 -11.88 -28.09
C LEU A 96 28.24 -11.91 -29.60
N LYS A 97 28.72 -13.07 -30.06
CA LYS A 97 29.43 -13.29 -31.34
C LYS A 97 28.72 -12.88 -32.64
N ASN A 98 27.52 -12.31 -32.62
CA ASN A 98 26.80 -11.73 -33.76
C ASN A 98 25.62 -10.82 -33.32
N THR A 99 25.59 -10.33 -32.08
CA THR A 99 24.34 -9.84 -31.45
C THR A 99 24.39 -8.39 -30.98
N ASP A 100 25.56 -7.75 -30.92
CA ASP A 100 25.71 -6.40 -30.34
C ASP A 100 24.96 -5.32 -31.12
N GLU A 101 25.19 -5.24 -32.43
CA GLU A 101 24.49 -4.27 -33.29
C GLU A 101 23.01 -4.62 -33.40
N ALA A 102 22.67 -5.89 -33.61
CA ALA A 102 21.29 -6.32 -33.79
C ALA A 102 20.43 -6.16 -32.53
N PHE A 103 20.96 -6.42 -31.33
CA PHE A 103 20.21 -6.27 -30.08
C PHE A 103 19.96 -4.79 -29.76
N ILE A 104 20.99 -3.94 -29.86
CA ILE A 104 20.85 -2.50 -29.65
C ILE A 104 19.91 -1.90 -30.69
N PHE A 105 20.07 -2.29 -31.96
CA PHE A 105 19.20 -1.84 -33.05
C PHE A 105 17.77 -2.34 -32.89
N ASN A 106 17.54 -3.58 -32.46
CA ASN A 106 16.18 -4.10 -32.20
C ASN A 106 15.53 -3.45 -30.96
N LEU A 107 16.30 -3.19 -29.90
CA LEU A 107 15.79 -2.45 -28.73
C LEU A 107 15.42 -1.02 -29.12
N TYR A 108 16.25 -0.41 -29.95
CA TYR A 108 16.00 0.88 -30.56
C TYR A 108 14.75 0.87 -31.46
N GLU A 109 14.62 -0.07 -32.40
CA GLU A 109 13.43 -0.22 -33.27
C GLU A 109 12.14 -0.48 -32.48
N LEU A 110 12.22 -1.27 -31.41
CA LEU A 110 11.09 -1.51 -30.52
C LEU A 110 10.59 -0.20 -29.89
N LEU A 111 11.50 0.62 -29.37
CA LEU A 111 11.18 1.92 -28.78
C LEU A 111 10.74 2.95 -29.84
N GLU A 112 11.34 2.92 -31.04
CA GLU A 112 10.94 3.73 -32.20
C GLU A 112 9.50 3.46 -32.63
N SER A 113 9.09 2.19 -32.62
CA SER A 113 7.76 1.80 -33.10
C SER A 113 6.60 2.16 -32.16
N TRP A 114 6.88 2.46 -30.89
CA TRP A 114 5.83 2.60 -29.87
C TRP A 114 5.48 4.06 -29.53
N TYR A 115 6.36 5.02 -29.78
CA TYR A 115 6.18 6.40 -29.29
C TYR A 115 6.73 7.46 -30.25
N ASP A 116 6.20 8.68 -30.16
CA ASP A 116 6.71 9.87 -30.85
C ASP A 116 7.75 10.53 -29.92
N TRP A 117 9.04 10.45 -30.25
CA TRP A 117 10.13 10.94 -29.39
C TRP A 117 11.19 11.70 -30.19
N GLU A 118 11.95 12.57 -29.51
CA GLU A 118 13.04 13.32 -30.11
C GLU A 118 14.36 12.55 -29.95
N LYS A 119 15.04 12.29 -31.08
CA LYS A 119 16.31 11.57 -31.14
C LYS A 119 17.50 12.52 -31.17
N GLU A 120 18.48 12.28 -30.31
CA GLU A 120 19.79 12.90 -30.41
C GLU A 120 20.89 11.83 -30.40
N GLU A 121 21.90 11.99 -31.26
CA GLU A 121 23.04 11.07 -31.36
C GLU A 121 24.35 11.82 -31.12
N ASP A 122 25.25 11.25 -30.30
CA ASP A 122 26.61 11.73 -30.10
C ASP A 122 27.61 10.58 -30.30
N VAL A 123 28.24 10.54 -31.47
CA VAL A 123 29.22 9.50 -31.84
C VAL A 123 30.57 9.65 -31.12
N TYR A 124 30.83 10.78 -30.45
CA TYR A 124 32.09 11.01 -29.73
C TYR A 124 32.03 10.50 -28.29
N LYS A 125 30.82 10.31 -27.75
CA LYS A 125 30.64 9.79 -26.40
C LYS A 125 30.45 8.27 -26.44
N THR A 126 31.52 7.54 -26.13
CA THR A 126 31.56 6.08 -26.22
C THR A 126 32.00 5.43 -24.91
N VAL A 127 31.62 4.17 -24.71
CA VAL A 127 32.16 3.30 -23.66
C VAL A 127 32.97 2.14 -24.26
N ASP A 128 33.66 1.37 -23.42
CA ASP A 128 34.41 0.20 -23.87
C ASP A 128 33.52 -0.83 -24.57
N ASP A 129 34.10 -1.61 -25.49
CA ASP A 129 33.42 -2.75 -26.08
C ASP A 129 33.01 -3.78 -24.99
N GLY A 130 31.85 -4.42 -25.17
CA GLY A 130 31.26 -5.30 -24.16
C GLY A 130 30.53 -4.58 -23.02
N LYS A 131 30.33 -3.26 -23.11
CA LYS A 131 29.56 -2.47 -22.14
C LYS A 131 28.50 -1.60 -22.81
N LEU A 132 27.36 -1.48 -22.13
CA LEU A 132 26.30 -0.53 -22.44
C LEU A 132 25.92 0.22 -21.15
N GLU A 133 26.03 1.54 -21.16
CA GLU A 133 25.48 2.38 -20.10
C GLU A 133 24.05 2.81 -20.46
N ILE A 134 23.15 2.71 -19.49
CA ILE A 134 21.75 3.08 -19.62
C ILE A 134 21.45 4.12 -18.55
N GLU A 135 20.97 5.30 -18.94
CA GLU A 135 20.42 6.29 -18.02
C GLU A 135 18.95 6.54 -18.36
N ALA A 136 18.12 6.67 -17.33
CA ALA A 136 16.70 7.00 -17.48
C ALA A 136 16.31 8.05 -16.44
N GLN A 137 15.69 9.14 -16.90
CA GLN A 137 15.10 10.18 -16.05
C GLN A 137 13.60 10.24 -16.31
N ALA A 138 12.81 9.81 -15.34
CA ALA A 138 11.37 9.90 -15.37
C ALA A 138 10.88 11.26 -14.86
N PHE A 139 9.85 11.79 -15.50
CA PHE A 139 9.13 13.01 -15.14
C PHE A 139 7.68 12.61 -14.87
N TYR A 140 7.42 12.13 -13.65
CA TYR A 140 6.16 11.47 -13.31
C TYR A 140 4.92 12.39 -13.33
N TYR A 141 5.09 13.71 -13.20
CA TYR A 141 3.97 14.65 -13.25
C TYR A 141 3.58 14.99 -14.69
N GLU A 142 4.58 14.99 -15.57
CA GLU A 142 4.47 15.30 -16.99
C GLU A 142 4.24 14.03 -17.85
N ASN A 143 4.35 12.84 -17.24
CA ASN A 143 4.18 11.53 -17.86
C ASN A 143 5.11 11.29 -19.05
N TYR A 144 6.41 11.56 -18.88
CA TYR A 144 7.41 11.14 -19.86
C TYR A 144 8.70 10.67 -19.20
N ILE A 145 9.54 9.99 -19.99
CA ILE A 145 10.85 9.49 -19.58
C ILE A 145 11.86 9.86 -20.66
N ASN A 146 13.01 10.36 -20.22
CA ASN A 146 14.17 10.53 -21.09
C ASN A 146 15.11 9.35 -20.88
N TYR A 147 15.54 8.73 -21.97
CA TYR A 147 16.49 7.63 -21.97
C TYR A 147 17.78 8.03 -22.66
N LYS A 148 18.88 7.41 -22.25
CA LYS A 148 20.20 7.64 -22.80
C LYS A 148 20.96 6.33 -22.78
N PHE A 149 21.39 5.88 -23.95
CA PHE A 149 22.08 4.63 -24.17
C PHE A 149 23.47 4.93 -24.72
N THR A 150 24.52 4.59 -23.97
CA THR A 150 25.90 4.82 -24.39
C THR A 150 26.59 3.49 -24.65
N SER A 151 27.11 3.30 -25.87
CA SER A 151 27.80 2.09 -26.31
C SER A 151 29.17 2.43 -26.91
N LYS A 152 29.88 1.44 -27.46
CA LYS A 152 31.12 1.68 -28.24
C LYS A 152 30.89 2.47 -29.53
N PHE A 153 29.65 2.52 -30.02
CA PHE A 153 29.29 3.16 -31.28
C PHE A 153 28.87 4.63 -31.10
N GLY A 154 28.69 5.06 -29.85
CA GLY A 154 28.18 6.39 -29.52
C GLY A 154 27.06 6.33 -28.51
N GLU A 155 26.52 7.51 -28.24
CA GLU A 155 25.39 7.73 -27.37
C GLU A 155 24.13 8.05 -28.18
N VAL A 156 23.02 7.43 -27.82
CA VAL A 156 21.68 7.75 -28.32
C VAL A 156 20.82 8.22 -27.15
N SER A 157 20.26 9.42 -27.27
CA SER A 157 19.29 9.96 -26.32
C SER A 157 17.89 9.94 -26.94
N LEU A 158 16.92 9.44 -26.19
CA LEU A 158 15.49 9.48 -26.52
C LEU A 158 14.83 10.42 -25.53
N ASN A 159 14.30 11.54 -26.00
CA ASN A 159 13.67 12.54 -25.15
C ASN A 159 12.14 12.47 -25.28
N ASN A 160 11.44 12.72 -24.17
CA ASN A 160 9.98 12.80 -24.09
C ASN A 160 9.24 11.49 -24.47
N VAL A 161 9.82 10.33 -24.17
CA VAL A 161 9.13 9.04 -24.37
C VAL A 161 7.92 8.99 -23.45
N GLU A 162 6.73 8.73 -23.98
CA GLU A 162 5.49 8.71 -23.21
C GLU A 162 5.57 7.71 -22.05
N GLY A 163 5.32 8.21 -20.84
CA GLY A 163 5.26 7.43 -19.61
C GLY A 163 3.81 7.20 -19.18
N MET A 164 3.59 6.21 -18.32
CA MET A 164 2.25 5.94 -17.78
C MET A 164 2.11 6.50 -16.37
N SER A 165 0.94 7.04 -16.06
CA SER A 165 0.65 7.67 -14.76
C SER A 165 0.77 6.74 -13.54
N TYR A 166 0.80 5.42 -13.76
CA TYR A 166 0.94 4.43 -12.69
C TYR A 166 2.41 4.09 -12.38
N TYR A 167 3.36 4.51 -13.21
CA TYR A 167 4.79 4.20 -13.03
C TYR A 167 5.37 4.53 -11.65
N PRO A 168 5.08 5.67 -11.00
CA PRO A 168 5.63 5.90 -9.64
C PRO A 168 5.12 4.87 -8.62
N TYR A 169 3.96 4.25 -8.84
CA TYR A 169 3.46 3.18 -7.97
C TYR A 169 4.12 1.85 -8.26
N ALA A 170 4.36 1.53 -9.54
CA ALA A 170 5.06 0.31 -9.93
C ALA A 170 6.55 0.33 -9.53
N MET A 171 7.19 1.49 -9.62
CA MET A 171 8.62 1.68 -9.31
C MET A 171 8.89 1.95 -7.82
N SER A 172 7.86 2.01 -6.99
CA SER A 172 7.99 2.25 -5.55
C SER A 172 8.53 1.02 -4.82
N PHE A 173 9.54 1.22 -3.98
CA PHE A 173 10.05 0.19 -3.05
C PHE A 173 9.40 0.35 -1.68
N TYR A 174 8.32 -0.39 -1.44
CA TYR A 174 7.50 -0.22 -0.25
C TYR A 174 7.18 -1.56 0.42
N ALA A 175 7.79 -1.87 1.57
CA ALA A 175 7.36 -3.01 2.38
C ALA A 175 6.04 -2.68 3.11
N PRO A 176 5.07 -3.61 3.22
CA PRO A 176 5.12 -5.04 2.88
C PRO A 176 4.52 -5.40 1.52
N LEU A 177 4.44 -4.46 0.58
CA LEU A 177 3.77 -4.67 -0.72
C LEU A 177 4.79 -4.81 -1.85
N SER A 178 4.55 -5.74 -2.75
CA SER A 178 5.34 -5.84 -3.98
C SER A 178 4.98 -4.71 -4.95
N SER A 179 5.92 -4.35 -5.82
CA SER A 179 5.72 -3.43 -6.95
C SER A 179 4.48 -3.77 -7.79
N TRP A 180 4.23 -5.06 -7.99
CA TRP A 180 3.06 -5.55 -8.72
C TRP A 180 1.74 -5.27 -7.99
N GLU A 181 1.69 -5.52 -6.68
CA GLU A 181 0.50 -5.25 -5.86
C GLU A 181 0.20 -3.74 -5.81
N LEU A 182 1.24 -2.90 -5.72
CA LEU A 182 1.09 -1.45 -5.76
C LEU A 182 0.49 -0.97 -7.09
N ALA A 183 1.00 -1.48 -8.21
CA ALA A 183 0.47 -1.17 -9.54
C ALA A 183 -0.99 -1.64 -9.68
N ARG A 184 -1.28 -2.89 -9.29
CA ARG A 184 -2.65 -3.45 -9.33
C ARG A 184 -3.61 -2.70 -8.42
N ASN A 185 -3.16 -2.25 -7.25
CA ASN A 185 -3.94 -1.38 -6.37
C ASN A 185 -4.28 -0.06 -7.05
N TRP A 186 -3.34 0.55 -7.76
CA TRP A 186 -3.61 1.80 -8.48
C TRP A 186 -4.74 1.62 -9.51
N PHE A 187 -4.69 0.57 -10.34
CA PHE A 187 -5.71 0.28 -11.36
C PHE A 187 -7.10 -0.02 -10.78
N THR A 188 -7.16 -0.50 -9.55
CA THR A 188 -8.43 -0.84 -8.88
C THR A 188 -8.94 0.24 -7.94
N GLY A 189 -8.33 1.44 -7.95
CA GLY A 189 -8.73 2.50 -7.02
C GLY A 189 -8.46 2.13 -5.55
N TYR A 190 -7.40 1.35 -5.30
CA TYR A 190 -6.98 0.81 -4.01
C TYR A 190 -7.95 -0.22 -3.42
N GLN A 191 -8.73 -0.87 -4.29
CA GLN A 191 -9.68 -1.90 -3.91
C GLN A 191 -9.20 -3.31 -4.23
N ASN A 192 -8.01 -3.52 -4.77
CA ASN A 192 -7.45 -4.88 -4.86
C ASN A 192 -6.94 -5.36 -3.49
N LEU A 193 -6.20 -4.53 -2.78
CA LEU A 193 -5.76 -4.80 -1.41
C LEU A 193 -6.04 -3.54 -0.60
N PRO A 194 -7.31 -3.35 -0.16
CA PRO A 194 -7.68 -2.22 0.68
C PRO A 194 -6.90 -2.27 1.98
N PHE A 195 -6.74 -1.10 2.57
CA PHE A 195 -6.08 -0.97 3.85
C PHE A 195 -6.97 -0.22 4.83
N CYS A 196 -6.78 -0.53 6.10
CA CYS A 196 -7.27 0.25 7.22
C CYS A 196 -6.07 0.83 7.96
N ALA A 197 -6.18 2.07 8.40
CA ALA A 197 -5.16 2.68 9.25
C ALA A 197 -5.81 3.28 10.50
N VAL A 198 -5.29 2.91 11.66
CA VAL A 198 -5.66 3.47 12.95
C VAL A 198 -4.48 4.33 13.41
N ASP A 199 -4.58 5.63 13.14
CA ASP A 199 -3.59 6.64 13.51
C ASP A 199 -3.87 7.21 14.93
N ASN A 200 -3.30 8.37 15.26
CA ASN A 200 -3.51 9.04 16.54
C ASN A 200 -4.97 9.42 16.79
N ASN A 201 -5.55 10.21 15.87
CA ASN A 201 -6.89 10.76 16.01
C ASN A 201 -7.79 10.55 14.78
N LYS A 202 -7.30 9.82 13.78
CA LYS A 202 -8.05 9.45 12.59
C LYS A 202 -8.00 7.95 12.35
N VAL A 203 -9.08 7.45 11.77
CA VAL A 203 -9.16 6.10 11.24
C VAL A 203 -9.50 6.19 9.75
N TRP A 204 -8.76 5.44 8.96
CA TRP A 204 -9.06 5.15 7.56
C TRP A 204 -9.63 3.73 7.46
N THR A 205 -10.83 3.57 6.93
CA THR A 205 -11.50 2.26 6.78
C THR A 205 -11.09 1.56 5.47
N PHE A 206 -11.36 0.25 5.38
CA PHE A 206 -11.15 -0.52 4.16
C PHE A 206 -11.96 0.02 2.96
N SER A 207 -13.18 0.52 3.21
CA SER A 207 -14.06 1.12 2.20
C SER A 207 -13.63 2.51 1.76
N GLY A 208 -12.64 3.11 2.44
CA GLY A 208 -12.04 4.39 2.08
C GLY A 208 -12.66 5.62 2.77
N ARG A 209 -13.27 5.44 3.94
CA ARG A 209 -13.72 6.54 4.80
C ARG A 209 -12.58 6.97 5.72
N SER A 210 -12.31 8.27 5.79
CA SER A 210 -11.51 8.87 6.87
C SER A 210 -12.45 9.49 7.91
N TYR A 211 -12.25 9.20 9.19
CA TYR A 211 -13.03 9.81 10.27
C TYR A 211 -12.20 10.08 11.52
N GLU A 212 -12.58 11.11 12.27
CA GLU A 212 -11.88 11.47 13.51
C GLU A 212 -12.39 10.63 14.69
N TYR A 213 -11.46 9.94 15.36
CA TYR A 213 -11.72 9.18 16.58
C TYR A 213 -10.44 9.03 17.39
N ASN A 214 -10.51 9.41 18.67
CA ASN A 214 -9.41 9.24 19.62
C ASN A 214 -9.66 7.97 20.41
N MET A 215 -8.86 6.93 20.15
CA MET A 215 -8.91 5.73 20.97
C MET A 215 -8.46 6.04 22.38
N THR A 216 -9.15 5.47 23.37
CA THR A 216 -8.81 5.60 24.79
C THR A 216 -8.04 4.37 25.29
N GLY A 217 -7.77 4.30 26.60
CA GLY A 217 -7.19 3.13 27.24
C GLY A 217 -8.07 1.87 27.19
N SER A 218 -9.32 1.97 26.73
CA SER A 218 -10.20 0.82 26.55
C SER A 218 -9.81 0.00 25.33
N TRP A 219 -9.96 -1.32 25.41
CA TRP A 219 -9.85 -2.17 24.24
C TRP A 219 -10.97 -1.87 23.25
N HIS A 220 -10.60 -1.69 21.99
CA HIS A 220 -11.53 -1.49 20.88
C HIS A 220 -11.37 -2.62 19.87
N VAL A 221 -12.49 -3.09 19.32
CA VAL A 221 -12.48 -4.00 18.18
C VAL A 221 -12.07 -3.22 16.94
N VAL A 222 -10.83 -3.42 16.49
CA VAL A 222 -10.32 -2.84 15.24
C VAL A 222 -10.88 -3.60 14.05
N MET A 223 -10.79 -4.93 14.13
CA MET A 223 -11.28 -5.84 13.11
C MET A 223 -11.66 -7.17 13.76
N VAL A 224 -12.85 -7.67 13.47
CA VAL A 224 -13.26 -9.06 13.65
C VAL A 224 -13.77 -9.56 12.31
N ASP A 225 -13.44 -10.80 11.97
CA ASP A 225 -14.00 -11.45 10.79
C ASP A 225 -15.26 -12.24 11.18
N GLU A 226 -16.42 -11.84 10.65
CA GLU A 226 -17.70 -12.50 10.90
C GLU A 226 -18.00 -13.62 9.89
N ALA A 227 -17.05 -13.96 9.00
CA ALA A 227 -17.17 -15.05 8.06
C ALA A 227 -17.17 -16.42 8.77
N LYS A 228 -18.32 -16.82 9.32
CA LYS A 228 -18.50 -18.10 10.05
C LYS A 228 -18.26 -19.33 9.17
N ASP A 229 -18.28 -19.18 7.84
CA ASP A 229 -18.30 -20.29 6.89
C ASP A 229 -16.91 -20.91 6.62
N PHE A 230 -15.81 -20.28 7.03
CA PHE A 230 -14.45 -20.77 6.73
C PHE A 230 -13.73 -21.46 7.89
N GLY A 231 -14.33 -21.48 9.10
CA GLY A 231 -13.78 -22.16 10.28
C GLY A 231 -12.50 -21.53 10.85
N ASN A 232 -12.08 -20.37 10.32
CA ASN A 232 -11.04 -19.55 10.90
C ASN A 232 -11.68 -18.43 11.72
N GLU A 233 -11.08 -18.08 12.86
CA GLU A 233 -11.57 -17.03 13.75
C GLU A 233 -10.46 -15.97 13.88
N LEU A 234 -10.75 -14.71 13.55
CA LEU A 234 -9.83 -13.58 13.66
C LEU A 234 -10.44 -12.49 14.54
N LEU A 235 -9.65 -12.00 15.51
CA LEU A 235 -9.95 -10.80 16.28
C LEU A 235 -8.69 -9.94 16.41
N ILE A 236 -8.83 -8.65 16.12
CA ILE A 236 -7.80 -7.63 16.29
C ILE A 236 -8.36 -6.55 17.20
N LEU A 237 -7.73 -6.40 18.36
CA LEU A 237 -8.02 -5.37 19.34
C LEU A 237 -6.90 -4.35 19.39
N ALA A 238 -7.23 -3.10 19.66
CA ALA A 238 -6.26 -2.08 20.01
C ALA A 238 -6.75 -1.21 21.16
N LYS A 239 -5.81 -0.65 21.92
CA LYS A 239 -6.05 0.40 22.90
C LYS A 239 -4.93 1.43 22.87
N ARG A 240 -5.19 2.61 23.45
CA ARG A 240 -4.22 3.69 23.58
C ARG A 240 -4.17 4.13 25.06
N PRO A 241 -3.39 3.43 25.91
CA PRO A 241 -3.35 3.69 27.34
C PRO A 241 -2.69 5.04 27.66
N GLU A 242 -1.69 5.43 26.87
CA GLU A 242 -1.03 6.73 26.93
C GLU A 242 -1.14 7.44 25.58
N GLN A 243 -1.04 8.76 25.59
CA GLN A 243 -1.05 9.54 24.36
C GLN A 243 0.07 9.06 23.43
N GLU A 244 -0.26 8.84 22.16
CA GLU A 244 0.66 8.39 21.11
C GLU A 244 1.23 6.97 21.25
N GLN A 245 0.89 6.21 22.29
CA GLN A 245 1.33 4.81 22.46
C GLN A 245 0.16 3.86 22.26
N ALA A 246 0.24 2.99 21.26
CA ALA A 246 -0.78 1.99 20.99
C ALA A 246 -0.35 0.61 21.51
N GLU A 247 -1.32 -0.17 21.99
CA GLU A 247 -1.18 -1.60 22.24
C GLU A 247 -2.13 -2.34 21.33
N VAL A 248 -1.69 -3.45 20.76
CA VAL A 248 -2.48 -4.27 19.83
C VAL A 248 -2.44 -5.71 20.29
N HIS A 249 -3.60 -6.37 20.28
CA HIS A 249 -3.74 -7.78 20.58
C HIS A 249 -4.49 -8.45 19.44
N ILE A 250 -3.83 -9.41 18.79
CA ILE A 250 -4.38 -10.19 17.67
C ILE A 250 -4.52 -11.63 18.11
N THR A 251 -5.69 -12.21 17.90
CA THR A 251 -5.90 -13.65 18.00
C THR A 251 -6.38 -14.20 16.68
N TYR A 252 -5.81 -15.33 16.30
CA TYR A 252 -6.18 -16.05 15.09
C TYR A 252 -6.21 -17.54 15.36
N LYS A 253 -7.29 -18.20 14.96
CA LYS A 253 -7.45 -19.64 15.09
C LYS A 253 -7.81 -20.22 13.74
N THR A 254 -7.09 -21.24 13.31
CA THR A 254 -7.35 -21.92 12.05
C THR A 254 -8.35 -23.05 12.23
N ARG A 255 -8.98 -23.46 11.13
CA ARG A 255 -9.81 -24.66 11.06
C ARG A 255 -9.05 -25.95 11.41
N THR A 256 -7.73 -25.98 11.21
CA THR A 256 -6.85 -27.11 11.58
C THR A 256 -6.59 -27.19 13.09
N GLY A 257 -7.06 -26.20 13.87
CA GLY A 257 -6.89 -26.13 15.32
C GLY A 257 -5.58 -25.47 15.75
N LYS A 258 -4.86 -24.82 14.84
CA LYS A 258 -3.71 -23.98 15.20
C LYS A 258 -4.22 -22.66 15.77
N THR A 259 -3.49 -22.15 16.75
CA THR A 259 -3.77 -20.88 17.42
C THR A 259 -2.58 -19.97 17.29
N LEU A 260 -2.84 -18.69 17.13
CA LEU A 260 -1.86 -17.62 17.07
C LEU A 260 -2.37 -16.48 17.95
N GLU A 261 -1.49 -15.99 18.81
CA GLU A 261 -1.70 -14.80 19.62
C GLU A 261 -0.50 -13.89 19.42
N ILE A 262 -0.75 -12.63 19.02
CA ILE A 262 0.28 -11.61 18.85
C ILE A 262 -0.07 -10.44 19.77
N ILE A 263 0.88 -10.07 20.61
CA ILE A 263 0.76 -8.94 21.53
C ILE A 263 1.82 -7.91 21.11
N LEU A 264 1.39 -6.73 20.68
CA LEU A 264 2.25 -5.63 20.29
C LEU A 264 2.13 -4.51 21.32
N THR A 265 3.27 -4.07 21.84
CA THR A 265 3.39 -2.93 22.74
C THR A 265 4.46 -1.98 22.20
N PRO A 266 4.53 -0.72 22.68
CA PRO A 266 5.52 0.25 22.19
C PRO A 266 7.00 -0.15 22.33
N LYS A 267 7.31 -1.18 23.13
CA LYS A 267 8.70 -1.59 23.44
C LYS A 267 9.04 -3.01 23.01
N THR A 268 8.04 -3.85 22.80
CA THR A 268 8.23 -5.28 22.56
C THR A 268 7.02 -5.86 21.85
N TYR A 269 7.25 -6.95 21.14
CA TYR A 269 6.20 -7.80 20.64
C TYR A 269 6.37 -9.21 21.21
N GLN A 270 5.28 -9.95 21.28
CA GLN A 270 5.27 -11.36 21.64
C GLN A 270 4.39 -12.11 20.65
N VAL A 271 4.89 -13.26 20.18
CA VAL A 271 4.14 -14.16 19.31
C VAL A 271 4.04 -15.50 20.01
N ILE A 272 2.82 -16.00 20.20
CA ILE A 272 2.53 -17.26 20.87
C ILE A 272 1.72 -18.12 19.90
N SER A 273 2.20 -19.33 19.63
CA SER A 273 1.49 -20.27 18.76
C SER A 273 1.78 -21.73 19.14
N ASN A 274 0.82 -22.62 18.84
CA ASN A 274 1.01 -24.07 18.90
C ASN A 274 1.46 -24.66 17.54
N ALA A 275 1.68 -23.82 16.54
CA ALA A 275 2.26 -24.18 15.25
C ALA A 275 3.78 -24.37 15.36
N LYS A 276 4.38 -24.97 14.33
CA LYS A 276 5.81 -25.25 14.31
C LYS A 276 6.57 -23.96 14.00
N GLU A 277 7.47 -23.55 14.88
CA GLU A 277 8.36 -22.42 14.62
C GLU A 277 9.50 -22.81 13.69
N ILE A 278 9.76 -21.96 12.70
CA ILE A 278 10.84 -22.06 11.72
C ILE A 278 11.44 -20.66 11.59
N CYS A 279 12.76 -20.55 11.65
CA CYS A 279 13.47 -19.31 11.35
C CYS A 279 14.23 -19.49 10.04
N GLU A 280 13.96 -18.62 9.07
CA GLU A 280 14.58 -18.66 7.74
C GLU A 280 14.97 -17.24 7.34
N ASP A 281 16.26 -17.04 7.04
CA ASP A 281 16.81 -15.78 6.50
C ASP A 281 16.39 -14.48 7.25
N GLY A 282 16.34 -14.53 8.59
CA GLY A 282 15.98 -13.38 9.43
C GLY A 282 14.47 -13.08 9.47
N VAL A 283 13.65 -13.93 8.86
CA VAL A 283 12.19 -13.96 9.00
C VAL A 283 11.81 -15.09 9.95
N SER A 284 10.98 -14.77 10.93
CA SER A 284 10.42 -15.77 11.84
C SER A 284 9.06 -16.23 11.31
N ILE A 285 8.88 -17.54 11.25
CA ILE A 285 7.70 -18.17 10.66
C ILE A 285 7.13 -19.17 11.64
N TYR A 286 5.83 -19.08 11.93
CA TYR A 286 5.07 -20.20 12.46
C TYR A 286 4.37 -20.89 11.30
N TYR A 287 4.60 -22.19 11.14
CA TYR A 287 4.11 -22.98 10.02
C TYR A 287 3.00 -23.94 10.47
N ASP A 288 1.86 -23.92 9.77
CA ASP A 288 0.81 -24.90 9.94
C ASP A 288 1.17 -26.16 9.15
N ASP A 289 1.67 -27.17 9.85
CA ASP A 289 2.07 -28.46 9.30
C ASP A 289 0.90 -29.30 8.79
N VAL A 290 -0.34 -29.00 9.19
CA VAL A 290 -1.54 -29.70 8.73
C VAL A 290 -2.06 -29.10 7.43
N ALA A 291 -2.07 -27.77 7.33
CA ALA A 291 -2.48 -27.04 6.14
C ALA A 291 -1.34 -26.89 5.10
N GLU A 292 -0.11 -27.23 5.47
CA GLU A 292 1.10 -27.07 4.66
C GLU A 292 1.29 -25.63 4.15
N GLN A 293 1.12 -24.65 5.04
CA GLN A 293 1.30 -23.23 4.71
C GLN A 293 1.77 -22.39 5.91
N PRO A 294 2.38 -21.21 5.68
CA PRO A 294 2.73 -20.27 6.75
C PRO A 294 1.48 -19.78 7.50
N LEU A 295 1.45 -20.00 8.82
CA LEU A 295 0.43 -19.44 9.71
C LEU A 295 0.67 -17.95 9.96
N VAL A 296 1.92 -17.60 10.26
CA VAL A 296 2.37 -16.21 10.32
C VAL A 296 3.84 -16.11 9.95
N GLU A 297 4.17 -15.10 9.17
CA GLU A 297 5.54 -14.64 8.91
C GLU A 297 5.70 -13.26 9.52
N TYR A 298 6.80 -13.01 10.21
CA TYR A 298 7.05 -11.72 10.81
C TYR A 298 8.53 -11.35 10.82
N TYR A 299 8.76 -10.06 10.69
CA TYR A 299 10.09 -9.46 10.66
C TYR A 299 10.00 -7.98 11.00
N SER A 300 11.16 -7.44 11.37
CA SER A 300 11.31 -6.03 11.68
C SER A 300 12.01 -5.31 10.55
N ILE A 301 11.55 -4.10 10.24
CA ILE A 301 12.26 -3.18 9.35
C ILE A 301 12.62 -1.90 10.09
N ARG A 302 13.69 -1.24 9.66
CA ARG A 302 14.07 0.06 10.20
C ARG A 302 13.25 1.16 9.53
N GLY A 303 12.39 1.82 10.30
CA GLY A 303 11.49 2.87 9.83
C GLY A 303 11.97 4.31 10.10
N GLY A 304 13.09 4.45 10.80
CA GLY A 304 13.54 5.72 11.34
C GLY A 304 14.47 5.50 12.52
N PHE A 305 14.13 6.17 13.62
CA PHE A 305 14.63 5.88 14.95
C PHE A 305 13.92 4.67 15.59
N ASP A 306 12.74 4.33 15.09
CA ASP A 306 11.91 3.24 15.61
C ASP A 306 11.93 2.00 14.70
N GLU A 307 11.78 0.85 15.35
CA GLU A 307 11.60 -0.45 14.72
C GLU A 307 10.14 -0.61 14.30
N ILE A 308 9.91 -1.05 13.06
CA ILE A 308 8.58 -1.29 12.53
C ILE A 308 8.38 -2.79 12.42
N GLN A 309 7.33 -3.27 13.06
CA GLN A 309 6.95 -4.67 13.04
C GLN A 309 6.02 -4.93 11.86
N VAL A 310 6.35 -5.94 11.07
CA VAL A 310 5.55 -6.38 9.93
C VAL A 310 5.16 -7.83 10.14
N PHE A 311 3.86 -8.11 10.02
CA PHE A 311 3.35 -9.49 10.07
C PHE A 311 2.49 -9.79 8.84
N SER A 312 2.55 -11.04 8.41
CA SER A 312 1.75 -11.62 7.34
C SER A 312 1.08 -12.88 7.88
N ILE A 313 -0.22 -12.84 8.13
CA ILE A 313 -1.00 -13.94 8.71
C ILE A 313 -1.71 -14.69 7.60
N ASN A 314 -1.73 -16.03 7.70
CA ASN A 314 -2.41 -16.95 6.80
C ASN A 314 -2.00 -16.71 5.33
N ASN A 315 -0.71 -16.89 5.03
CA ASN A 315 -0.14 -16.70 3.70
C ASN A 315 -0.45 -15.31 3.08
N GLY A 316 -0.50 -14.27 3.89
CA GLY A 316 -0.71 -12.89 3.44
C GLY A 316 -2.16 -12.46 3.27
N ALA A 317 -3.13 -13.26 3.71
CA ALA A 317 -4.56 -12.89 3.75
C ALA A 317 -4.80 -11.62 4.58
N ILE A 318 -4.01 -11.46 5.65
CA ILE A 318 -3.95 -10.26 6.48
C ILE A 318 -2.49 -9.87 6.63
N ARG A 319 -2.15 -8.64 6.26
CA ARG A 319 -0.83 -8.06 6.51
C ARG A 319 -0.97 -6.87 7.42
N LEU A 320 -0.06 -6.72 8.36
CA LEU A 320 -0.10 -5.61 9.30
C LEU A 320 1.25 -4.95 9.47
N ILE A 321 1.20 -3.66 9.76
CA ILE A 321 2.33 -2.82 10.06
C ILE A 321 2.04 -2.14 11.40
N PHE A 322 3.01 -2.19 12.29
CA PHE A 322 2.95 -1.51 13.58
C PHE A 322 4.26 -0.79 13.88
N ASP A 323 4.18 0.50 14.23
CA ASP A 323 5.32 1.39 14.50
C ASP A 323 5.23 2.04 15.89
N ASN A 324 4.74 1.30 16.88
CA ASN A 324 4.49 1.73 18.27
C ASN A 324 3.32 2.72 18.45
N HIS A 325 2.95 3.42 17.37
CA HIS A 325 1.95 4.47 17.40
C HIS A 325 0.69 4.14 16.60
N ARG A 326 0.88 3.57 15.40
CA ARG A 326 -0.14 3.32 14.40
C ARG A 326 -0.23 1.84 14.07
N LEU A 327 -1.44 1.38 13.83
CA LEU A 327 -1.72 0.06 13.26
C LEU A 327 -2.26 0.24 11.83
N VAL A 328 -1.60 -0.38 10.84
CA VAL A 328 -2.11 -0.48 9.48
C VAL A 328 -2.40 -1.93 9.16
N LEU A 329 -3.57 -2.21 8.59
CA LEU A 329 -4.01 -3.53 8.18
C LEU A 329 -4.26 -3.54 6.67
N PHE A 330 -3.85 -4.59 5.98
CA PHE A 330 -4.17 -4.86 4.58
C PHE A 330 -4.89 -6.19 4.49
N THR A 331 -5.96 -6.25 3.70
CA THR A 331 -6.69 -7.51 3.49
C THR A 331 -7.40 -7.52 2.15
N ASP A 332 -7.24 -8.58 1.37
CA ASP A 332 -8.05 -8.83 0.17
C ASP A 332 -9.11 -9.92 0.42
N ASP A 333 -8.76 -10.94 1.22
CA ASP A 333 -9.57 -12.15 1.40
C ASP A 333 -10.79 -11.98 2.30
N HIS A 334 -10.83 -10.92 3.13
CA HIS A 334 -11.89 -10.70 4.11
C HIS A 334 -12.94 -9.67 3.63
N ARG A 335 -13.41 -9.80 2.39
CA ARG A 335 -14.41 -8.86 1.83
C ARG A 335 -15.76 -8.99 2.49
N SER A 336 -16.32 -7.83 2.83
CA SER A 336 -17.70 -7.68 3.34
C SER A 336 -18.01 -8.42 4.64
N THR A 337 -17.04 -9.07 5.27
CA THR A 337 -17.22 -9.86 6.50
C THR A 337 -16.58 -9.21 7.72
N THR A 338 -15.78 -8.17 7.54
CA THR A 338 -15.14 -7.46 8.66
C THR A 338 -16.13 -6.58 9.42
N ARG A 339 -15.93 -6.47 10.74
CA ARG A 339 -16.55 -5.45 11.60
C ARG A 339 -15.50 -4.85 12.54
N GLY A 340 -15.74 -3.64 13.02
CA GLY A 340 -14.82 -2.92 13.90
C GLY A 340 -14.55 -1.50 13.43
N LEU A 341 -13.58 -0.83 14.04
CA LEU A 341 -13.15 0.52 13.62
C LEU A 341 -12.80 0.59 12.12
N CYS A 342 -12.26 -0.49 11.56
CA CYS A 342 -11.89 -0.56 10.15
C CYS A 342 -13.07 -0.69 9.16
N GLY A 343 -14.31 -0.78 9.66
CA GLY A 343 -15.50 -0.87 8.82
C GLY A 343 -15.75 -2.27 8.26
N GLN A 344 -16.74 -2.34 7.37
CA GLN A 344 -17.06 -3.54 6.61
C GLN A 344 -16.30 -3.43 5.29
N SER A 345 -15.34 -4.32 5.02
CA SER A 345 -14.43 -4.29 3.86
C SER A 345 -15.16 -4.46 2.52
N THR A 346 -15.95 -3.45 2.17
CA THR A 346 -16.74 -3.29 0.97
C THR A 346 -16.07 -2.22 0.11
N THR A 347 -16.63 -1.94 -1.06
CA THR A 347 -16.19 -0.81 -1.89
C THR A 347 -16.99 0.47 -1.59
N GLU A 348 -17.90 0.45 -0.61
CA GLU A 348 -18.88 1.51 -0.38
C GLU A 348 -18.68 2.18 0.98
N ILE A 349 -18.22 3.43 0.97
CA ILE A 349 -18.03 4.27 2.16
C ILE A 349 -19.30 4.37 3.02
N ARG A 350 -20.49 4.18 2.43
CA ARG A 350 -21.78 4.26 3.11
C ARG A 350 -22.10 3.05 3.97
N ASP A 351 -21.40 1.93 3.75
CA ASP A 351 -21.56 0.71 4.53
C ASP A 351 -20.73 0.76 5.83
N ASP A 352 -19.79 1.72 5.91
CA ASP A 352 -19.16 2.09 7.16
C ASP A 352 -20.14 2.82 8.08
N PHE A 353 -19.78 2.90 9.36
CA PHE A 353 -20.62 3.42 10.44
C PHE A 353 -21.74 2.48 10.92
N MET A 354 -21.72 1.23 10.45
CA MET A 354 -22.54 0.17 11.01
C MET A 354 -21.97 -0.31 12.36
N THR A 355 -22.63 0.07 13.45
CA THR A 355 -22.31 -0.40 14.80
C THR A 355 -23.03 -1.74 15.09
N PRO A 356 -22.70 -2.45 16.18
CA PRO A 356 -23.47 -3.60 16.64
C PRO A 356 -24.96 -3.31 16.91
N TYR A 357 -25.35 -2.04 17.03
CA TYR A 357 -26.73 -1.61 17.33
C TYR A 357 -27.47 -1.05 16.10
N GLY A 358 -26.78 -0.82 14.98
CA GLY A 358 -27.31 -0.16 13.77
C GLY A 358 -26.37 0.95 13.27
N LEU A 359 -26.81 1.69 12.26
CA LEU A 359 -26.06 2.83 11.71
C LEU A 359 -26.09 4.03 12.65
N VAL A 360 -24.98 4.75 12.71
CA VAL A 360 -24.87 6.05 13.37
C VAL A 360 -24.28 7.07 12.41
N ASP A 361 -24.61 8.36 12.57
CA ASP A 361 -24.09 9.41 11.69
C ASP A 361 -22.78 10.02 12.22
N ALA A 362 -22.54 9.94 13.53
CA ALA A 362 -21.42 10.59 14.19
C ALA A 362 -20.21 9.64 14.38
N PRO A 363 -19.00 10.05 14.01
CA PRO A 363 -17.80 9.20 14.08
C PRO A 363 -17.41 8.81 15.51
N GLN A 364 -17.61 9.71 16.46
CA GLN A 364 -17.33 9.46 17.88
C GLN A 364 -18.23 8.34 18.45
N LEU A 365 -19.50 8.31 18.04
CA LEU A 365 -20.45 7.26 18.42
C LEU A 365 -20.10 5.94 17.76
N TYR A 366 -19.70 5.98 16.49
CA TYR A 366 -19.25 4.80 15.77
C TYR A 366 -18.03 4.16 16.44
N GLY A 367 -16.97 4.93 16.67
CA GLY A 367 -15.75 4.42 17.29
C GLY A 367 -15.99 3.86 18.68
N ALA A 368 -16.75 4.59 19.52
CA ALA A 368 -17.06 4.16 20.89
C ALA A 368 -17.93 2.89 20.95
N SER A 369 -18.76 2.63 19.92
CA SER A 369 -19.59 1.43 19.88
C SER A 369 -18.80 0.12 19.84
N PHE A 370 -17.53 0.17 19.43
CA PHE A 370 -16.62 -0.98 19.39
C PHE A 370 -15.70 -1.08 20.62
N ALA A 371 -15.86 -0.21 21.61
CA ALA A 371 -15.15 -0.35 22.87
C ALA A 371 -15.71 -1.54 23.68
N LEU A 372 -14.80 -2.33 24.25
CA LEU A 372 -15.12 -3.45 25.12
C LEU A 372 -15.37 -2.96 26.55
N ASP A 373 -16.36 -3.57 27.20
CA ASP A 373 -16.61 -3.37 28.62
C ASP A 373 -15.51 -4.10 29.43
N GLY A 374 -15.04 -3.53 30.54
CA GLY A 374 -14.03 -4.18 31.38
C GLY A 374 -13.32 -3.25 32.35
N GLU A 375 -12.24 -3.74 32.96
CA GLU A 375 -11.42 -3.00 33.93
C GLU A 375 -10.73 -1.76 33.30
N ASP A 376 -10.42 -1.83 32.00
CA ASP A 376 -9.82 -0.75 31.21
C ASP A 376 -10.86 0.21 30.59
N ALA A 377 -12.14 0.14 30.99
CA ALA A 377 -13.20 0.95 30.40
C ALA A 377 -13.06 2.44 30.77
N ASP A 378 -13.01 3.30 29.75
CA ASP A 378 -12.94 4.75 29.89
C ASP A 378 -14.37 5.31 30.06
N PRO A 379 -14.66 6.10 31.11
CA PRO A 379 -16.00 6.61 31.38
C PRO A 379 -16.61 7.41 30.23
N LYS A 380 -15.80 8.18 29.49
CA LYS A 380 -16.27 9.01 28.38
C LYS A 380 -16.61 8.13 27.17
N THR A 381 -15.78 7.13 26.87
CA THR A 381 -16.08 6.14 25.83
C THR A 381 -17.37 5.38 26.16
N GLU A 382 -17.59 5.03 27.42
CA GLU A 382 -18.82 4.36 27.88
C GLU A 382 -20.08 5.23 27.70
N GLU A 383 -19.98 6.53 27.97
CA GLU A 383 -21.08 7.48 27.69
C GLU A 383 -21.40 7.55 26.20
N LEU A 384 -20.37 7.66 25.35
CA LEU A 384 -20.52 7.68 23.89
C LEU A 384 -21.10 6.36 23.36
N LYS A 385 -20.70 5.22 23.92
CA LYS A 385 -21.23 3.90 23.56
C LYS A 385 -22.72 3.78 23.90
N LYS A 386 -23.14 4.27 25.07
CA LYS A 386 -24.57 4.35 25.45
C LYS A 386 -25.34 5.26 24.51
N GLU A 387 -24.79 6.42 24.17
CA GLU A 387 -25.40 7.35 23.22
C GLU A 387 -25.51 6.73 21.81
N ALA A 388 -24.48 6.01 21.35
CA ALA A 388 -24.49 5.29 20.08
C ALA A 388 -25.66 4.30 20.01
N LYS A 389 -25.87 3.52 21.07
CA LYS A 389 -27.00 2.59 21.17
C LYS A 389 -28.36 3.27 21.09
N LEU A 390 -28.50 4.46 21.68
CA LEU A 390 -29.76 5.23 21.65
C LEU A 390 -30.02 5.89 20.29
N LYS A 391 -28.96 6.32 19.60
CA LYS A 391 -29.04 7.03 18.31
C LYS A 391 -28.96 6.11 17.09
N ALA A 392 -28.57 4.85 17.28
CA ALA A 392 -28.48 3.89 16.21
C ALA A 392 -29.84 3.66 15.53
N TYR A 393 -29.82 3.61 14.20
CA TYR A 393 -31.00 3.35 13.40
C TYR A 393 -30.73 2.24 12.38
N GLN A 394 -31.77 1.54 11.96
CA GLN A 394 -31.66 0.51 10.93
C GLN A 394 -31.77 1.16 9.55
N PRO A 395 -30.85 0.85 8.60
CA PRO A 395 -30.98 1.34 7.23
C PRO A 395 -32.28 0.86 6.60
N VAL A 396 -32.97 1.76 5.90
CA VAL A 396 -34.13 1.41 5.08
C VAL A 396 -33.73 1.51 3.62
N ILE A 397 -33.69 0.37 2.93
CA ILE A 397 -33.45 0.33 1.49
C ILE A 397 -34.68 0.93 0.79
N LYS A 398 -34.51 2.10 0.18
CA LYS A 398 -35.51 2.69 -0.71
C LYS A 398 -35.12 2.40 -2.15
N TYR A 399 -35.85 1.51 -2.80
CA TYR A 399 -35.76 1.35 -4.24
C TYR A 399 -36.39 2.57 -4.90
N THR A 400 -35.57 3.46 -5.46
CA THR A 400 -36.07 4.45 -6.41
C THR A 400 -36.49 3.69 -7.66
N ASN A 401 -37.75 3.84 -8.08
CA ASN A 401 -38.17 3.37 -9.39
C ASN A 401 -37.33 4.11 -10.43
N ILE A 402 -36.31 3.44 -10.97
CA ILE A 402 -35.66 3.87 -12.21
C ILE A 402 -36.74 3.72 -13.27
N LEU A 403 -37.38 4.84 -13.60
CA LEU A 403 -38.36 4.89 -14.66
C LEU A 403 -37.67 4.39 -15.92
N ARG A 404 -38.19 3.33 -16.54
CA ARG A 404 -37.71 2.90 -17.87
C ARG A 404 -37.77 4.12 -18.79
N SER A 405 -36.60 4.52 -19.29
CA SER A 405 -36.37 5.77 -20.00
C SER A 405 -37.35 6.00 -21.16
N ASP A 406 -37.92 4.95 -21.75
CA ASP A 406 -38.51 5.07 -23.07
C ASP A 406 -40.02 5.40 -23.03
N ALA A 407 -40.74 4.86 -22.04
CA ALA A 407 -42.20 4.98 -21.99
C ALA A 407 -42.68 6.29 -21.34
N GLN A 408 -41.90 6.87 -20.41
CA GLN A 408 -42.27 8.10 -19.71
C GLN A 408 -41.65 9.37 -20.32
N TRP A 409 -40.44 9.31 -20.90
CA TRP A 409 -39.92 10.45 -21.68
C TRP A 409 -40.78 10.75 -22.90
N SER A 410 -41.31 9.73 -23.57
CA SER A 410 -42.26 9.89 -24.68
C SER A 410 -43.57 10.58 -24.23
N LYS A 411 -43.96 10.47 -22.96
CA LYS A 411 -45.10 11.22 -22.41
C LYS A 411 -44.74 12.68 -22.16
N VAL A 412 -43.57 12.94 -21.58
CA VAL A 412 -43.08 14.31 -21.32
C VAL A 412 -42.85 15.07 -22.63
N ALA A 413 -42.27 14.44 -23.66
CA ALA A 413 -42.06 15.04 -24.98
C ALA A 413 -43.39 15.35 -25.72
N ASN A 414 -44.41 14.49 -25.57
CA ASN A 414 -45.73 14.73 -26.16
C ASN A 414 -46.58 15.74 -25.39
N GLU A 415 -46.35 15.92 -24.09
CA GLU A 415 -47.02 16.96 -23.29
C GLU A 415 -46.46 18.36 -23.57
N SER A 416 -45.17 18.48 -23.91
CA SER A 416 -44.57 19.75 -24.37
C SER A 416 -45.06 20.21 -25.75
N ILE A 417 -45.52 19.29 -26.60
CA ILE A 417 -46.05 19.61 -27.95
C ILE A 417 -47.53 20.03 -27.89
N LYS A 418 -48.27 19.63 -26.84
CA LYS A 418 -49.69 20.01 -26.66
C LYS A 418 -49.91 21.40 -26.03
N LYS A 419 -48.83 22.13 -25.74
CA LYS A 419 -48.86 23.49 -25.16
C LYS A 419 -48.24 24.58 -26.05
N GLN A 420 -48.25 24.39 -27.38
CA GLN A 420 -48.03 25.47 -28.34
C GLN A 420 -49.33 25.87 -29.02
#